data_AF-A0A3L9Y2B2-F1
#
_entry.id   AF-A0A3L9Y2B2-F1
#
_cell.length_a   1.000
_cell.length_b   1.000
_cell.length_c   1.000
_cell.angle_alpha   90.00
_cell.angle_beta   90.00
_cell.angle_gamma   90.00
#
_symmetry.space_group_name_H-M   'P 1'
#
loop_
_entity.id
_entity.type
_entity.pdbx_description
1 polymer ?
#
loop_
_entity_poly.entity_id
_entity_poly.type
_entity_poly.pdbx_seq_one_letter_code
_entity_poly.pdbx_strand_id
1 'polypeptide(L)'
;MMELLVIGIVALIVVGPKDLPKMFRTFGQITGRIRGMAKDFSRAMDDAAGETGMKDLSKDLRAMSNPKKMGLDAVNKAFEDIDPTKFEEGSETRAMAEKRAAEAKAAREKADAVRRAREDEIRNAKLAAVAPDETPPAAAPDPDGGSASSEETQIEPAEPRTGTGTA
;
A
#
# COMPACT_ATOMS: atom_id res chain seq x y z
N MET A 1 0.92 6.51 0.13
CA MET A 1 1.50 5.31 0.79
C MET A 1 0.58 4.73 1.88
N MET A 2 -0.05 5.57 2.72
CA MET A 2 -1.00 5.12 3.76
C MET A 2 -2.19 4.31 3.22
N GLU A 3 -2.60 4.54 1.97
CA GLU A 3 -3.81 3.95 1.36
C GLU A 3 -3.75 2.42 1.30
N LEU A 4 -2.59 1.83 0.98
CA LEU A 4 -2.41 0.37 0.94
C LEU A 4 -2.56 -0.25 2.34
N LEU A 5 -2.14 0.46 3.38
CA LEU A 5 -2.24 0.03 4.76
C LEU A 5 -3.71 0.06 5.23
N VAL A 6 -4.45 1.12 4.88
CA VAL A 6 -5.90 1.22 5.13
C VAL A 6 -6.67 0.09 4.42
N ILE A 7 -6.38 -0.18 3.14
CA ILE A 7 -7.01 -1.28 2.39
C ILE A 7 -6.70 -2.63 3.05
N GLY A 8 -5.47 -2.85 3.53
CA GLY A 8 -5.09 -4.04 4.29
C GLY A 8 -5.93 -4.23 5.56
N ILE A 9 -6.09 -3.18 6.37
CA ILE A 9 -6.90 -3.22 7.61
C ILE A 9 -8.38 -3.49 7.30
N VAL A 10 -8.97 -2.79 6.33
CA VAL A 10 -10.37 -2.99 5.95
C VAL A 10 -10.60 -4.43 5.48
N ALA A 11 -9.69 -4.97 4.68
CA ALA A 11 -9.77 -6.35 4.21
C ALA A 11 -9.74 -7.35 5.39
N LEU A 12 -8.85 -7.16 6.38
CA LEU A 12 -8.77 -8.02 7.57
C LEU A 12 -10.06 -8.05 8.39
N ILE A 13 -10.80 -6.94 8.44
CA ILE A 13 -12.08 -6.85 9.17
C ILE A 13 -13.20 -7.54 8.37
N VAL A 14 -13.28 -7.32 7.05
CA VAL A 14 -14.38 -7.82 6.20
C VAL A 14 -14.27 -9.31 5.91
N VAL A 15 -13.07 -9.82 5.63
CA VAL A 15 -12.82 -11.23 5.27
C VAL A 15 -12.38 -12.06 6.48
N GLY A 16 -11.88 -11.41 7.53
CA GLY A 16 -11.31 -12.06 8.71
C GLY A 16 -9.78 -12.22 8.62
N PRO A 17 -9.06 -12.07 9.75
CA PRO A 17 -7.59 -12.02 9.76
C PRO A 17 -6.91 -13.36 9.44
N LYS A 18 -7.65 -14.48 9.48
CA LYS A 18 -7.13 -15.83 9.23
C LYS A 18 -7.33 -16.31 7.80
N ASP A 19 -8.27 -15.72 7.06
CA ASP A 19 -8.67 -16.26 5.75
C ASP A 19 -8.08 -15.46 4.60
N LEU A 20 -7.84 -14.15 4.74
CA LEU A 20 -6.99 -13.40 3.81
C LEU A 20 -5.60 -13.99 3.57
N PRO A 21 -4.81 -14.36 4.62
CA PRO A 21 -3.51 -14.98 4.41
C PRO A 21 -3.59 -16.31 3.66
N LYS A 22 -4.63 -17.12 3.91
CA LYS A 22 -4.86 -18.37 3.17
C LYS A 22 -5.24 -18.09 1.71
N MET A 23 -6.17 -17.17 1.47
CA MET A 23 -6.62 -16.80 0.12
C MET A 23 -5.47 -16.19 -0.69
N PHE A 24 -4.66 -15.29 -0.13
CA PHE A 24 -3.47 -14.77 -0.78
C PHE A 24 -2.42 -15.86 -1.06
N ARG A 25 -2.26 -16.85 -0.17
CA ARG A 25 -1.34 -17.98 -0.41
C ARG A 25 -1.83 -18.86 -1.56
N THR A 26 -3.13 -19.16 -1.64
CA THR A 26 -3.73 -19.91 -2.75
C THR A 26 -3.66 -19.14 -4.07
N PHE A 27 -4.08 -17.87 -4.08
CA PHE A 27 -4.04 -17.02 -5.26
C PHE A 27 -2.61 -16.77 -5.74
N GLY A 28 -1.69 -16.51 -4.81
CA GLY A 28 -0.26 -16.36 -5.09
C GLY A 28 0.40 -17.63 -5.63
N GLN A 29 -0.03 -18.83 -5.21
CA GLN A 29 0.42 -20.09 -5.82
C GLN A 29 -0.08 -20.25 -7.26
N ILE A 30 -1.33 -19.87 -7.55
CA ILE A 30 -1.89 -19.90 -8.91
C ILE A 30 -1.16 -18.90 -9.81
N THR A 31 -1.09 -17.63 -9.38
CA THR A 31 -0.37 -16.56 -10.10
C THR A 31 1.12 -16.89 -10.26
N GLY A 32 1.75 -17.51 -9.26
CA GLY A 32 3.16 -17.92 -9.32
C GLY A 32 3.44 -18.99 -10.38
N ARG A 33 2.57 -20.00 -10.51
CA ARG A 33 2.67 -21.02 -11.57
C ARG A 33 2.51 -20.38 -12.95
N ILE A 34 1.49 -19.53 -13.12
CA ILE A 34 1.25 -18.77 -14.36
C ILE A 34 2.45 -17.86 -14.68
N ARG A 35 3.04 -17.19 -13.69
CA ARG A 35 4.22 -16.32 -13.86
C ARG A 35 5.45 -17.11 -14.33
N GLY A 36 5.63 -18.34 -13.84
CA GLY A 36 6.64 -19.28 -14.33
C GLY A 36 6.41 -19.65 -15.79
N MET A 37 5.25 -20.24 -16.08
CA MET A 37 4.84 -20.63 -17.45
C MET A 37 4.93 -19.46 -18.44
N ALA A 38 4.52 -18.26 -18.05
CA ALA A 38 4.61 -17.05 -18.86
C ALA A 38 6.05 -16.58 -19.11
N LYS A 39 7.01 -16.90 -18.22
CA LYS A 39 8.44 -16.60 -18.45
C LYS A 39 9.03 -17.53 -19.51
N ASP A 40 8.59 -18.78 -19.53
CA ASP A 40 9.07 -19.79 -20.48
C ASP A 40 8.36 -19.62 -21.84
N PHE A 41 7.07 -19.29 -21.85
CA PHE A 41 6.35 -18.84 -23.04
C PHE A 41 6.93 -17.54 -23.62
N SER A 42 7.26 -16.54 -22.79
CA SER A 42 7.91 -15.32 -23.27
C SER A 42 9.24 -15.63 -23.94
N ARG A 43 10.06 -16.52 -23.37
CA ARG A 43 11.32 -16.95 -24.01
C ARG A 43 11.07 -17.62 -25.35
N ALA A 44 10.20 -18.64 -25.40
CA ALA A 44 9.87 -19.33 -26.64
C ALA A 44 9.24 -18.41 -27.71
N MET A 45 8.46 -17.40 -27.31
CA MET A 45 7.96 -16.38 -28.23
C MET A 45 9.01 -15.36 -28.64
N ASP A 46 9.88 -14.88 -27.74
CA ASP A 46 10.97 -13.97 -28.07
C ASP A 46 11.95 -14.65 -29.06
N ASP A 47 12.19 -15.96 -28.90
CA ASP A 47 13.01 -16.79 -29.79
C ASP A 47 12.32 -17.05 -31.15
N ALA A 48 10.99 -17.23 -31.19
CA ALA A 48 10.24 -17.54 -32.41
C ALA A 48 9.68 -16.31 -33.16
N ALA A 49 9.54 -15.16 -32.50
CA ALA A 49 8.86 -13.99 -33.05
C ALA A 49 9.81 -12.91 -33.59
N GLY A 50 11.09 -13.23 -33.80
CA GLY A 50 12.07 -12.31 -34.40
C GLY A 50 11.67 -11.76 -35.79
N GLU A 51 10.79 -12.46 -36.52
CA GLU A 51 10.32 -12.09 -37.87
C GLU A 51 8.82 -11.76 -37.94
N THR A 52 8.06 -11.95 -36.85
CA THR A 52 6.62 -11.61 -36.81
C THR A 52 6.40 -10.35 -35.98
N GLY A 53 5.40 -9.53 -36.32
CA GLY A 53 5.15 -8.21 -35.69
C GLY A 53 4.79 -8.21 -34.19
N MET A 54 5.02 -9.32 -33.47
CA MET A 54 4.77 -9.48 -32.04
C MET A 54 5.53 -8.47 -31.18
N LYS A 55 6.65 -7.93 -31.68
CA LYS A 55 7.42 -6.87 -30.99
C LYS A 55 6.66 -5.55 -30.91
N ASP A 56 5.93 -5.19 -31.96
CA ASP A 56 5.06 -4.01 -31.97
C ASP A 56 3.80 -4.27 -31.14
N LEU A 57 3.19 -5.46 -31.26
CA LEU A 57 2.06 -5.86 -30.41
C LEU A 57 2.42 -5.81 -28.91
N SER A 58 3.63 -6.26 -28.55
CA SER A 58 4.17 -6.20 -27.18
C SER A 58 4.44 -4.76 -26.71
N LYS A 59 4.75 -3.85 -27.64
CA LYS A 59 4.98 -2.42 -27.37
C LYS A 59 3.66 -1.70 -27.13
N ASP A 60 2.63 -2.00 -27.92
CA ASP A 60 1.28 -1.46 -27.76
C ASP A 60 0.61 -1.99 -26.49
N LEU A 61 0.73 -3.29 -26.21
CA LEU A 61 0.32 -3.88 -24.93
C LEU A 61 1.00 -3.22 -23.73
N ARG A 62 2.30 -2.88 -23.82
CA ARG A 62 3.02 -2.14 -22.77
C ARG A 62 2.65 -0.66 -22.66
N ALA A 63 2.23 -0.03 -23.76
CA ALA A 63 1.69 1.33 -23.74
C ALA A 63 0.34 1.35 -23.04
N MET A 64 -0.56 0.43 -23.39
CA MET A 64 -1.86 0.25 -22.74
C MET A 64 -1.76 -0.18 -21.26
N SER A 65 -0.83 -1.07 -20.92
CA SER A 65 -0.68 -1.56 -19.54
C SER A 65 -0.07 -0.55 -18.57
N ASN A 66 0.44 0.58 -19.06
CA ASN A 66 1.16 1.55 -18.24
C ASN A 66 0.41 2.89 -18.23
N PRO A 67 -0.62 3.06 -17.37
CA PRO A 67 -1.51 4.23 -17.41
C PRO A 67 -0.78 5.55 -17.14
N LYS A 68 0.36 5.52 -16.44
CA LYS A 68 1.24 6.70 -16.30
C LYS A 68 1.81 7.15 -17.64
N LYS A 69 2.13 6.23 -18.56
CA LYS A 69 2.66 6.56 -19.88
C LYS A 69 1.59 7.16 -20.76
N MET A 70 0.43 6.51 -20.90
CA MET A 70 -0.72 7.11 -21.60
C MET A 70 -1.14 8.46 -21.02
N GLY A 71 -1.13 8.62 -19.69
CA GLY A 71 -1.39 9.90 -19.04
C GLY A 71 -0.35 10.96 -19.37
N LEU A 72 0.94 10.61 -19.41
CA LEU A 72 2.02 11.53 -19.75
C LEU A 72 2.02 11.88 -21.24
N ASP A 73 1.76 10.92 -22.13
CA ASP A 73 1.64 11.13 -23.58
C ASP A 73 0.41 12.00 -23.91
N ALA A 74 -0.73 11.78 -23.24
CA ALA A 74 -1.91 12.65 -23.37
C ALA A 74 -1.67 14.06 -22.84
N VAL A 75 -0.90 14.22 -21.76
CA VAL A 75 -0.51 15.51 -21.19
C VAL A 75 0.49 16.23 -22.10
N ASN A 76 1.51 15.54 -22.62
CA ASN A 76 2.48 16.09 -23.57
C ASN A 76 1.77 16.54 -24.85
N LYS A 77 0.89 15.70 -25.41
CA LYS A 77 0.08 16.05 -26.58
C LYS A 77 -0.82 17.26 -26.31
N ALA A 78 -1.46 17.32 -25.15
CA ALA A 78 -2.23 18.50 -24.75
C ALA A 78 -1.35 19.75 -24.60
N PHE A 79 -0.08 19.64 -24.18
CA PHE A 79 0.85 20.77 -24.17
C PHE A 79 1.32 21.19 -25.57
N GLU A 80 1.52 20.24 -26.49
CA GLU A 80 1.79 20.54 -27.92
C GLU A 80 0.58 21.20 -28.60
N ASP A 81 -0.64 20.72 -28.32
CA ASP A 81 -1.90 21.28 -28.84
C ASP A 81 -2.27 22.63 -28.18
N ILE A 82 -1.68 22.97 -27.03
CA ILE A 82 -1.86 24.25 -26.31
C ILE A 82 -0.71 25.23 -26.60
N ASP A 83 0.37 24.81 -27.26
CA ASP A 83 1.55 25.64 -27.52
C ASP A 83 1.16 26.98 -28.17
N PRO A 84 1.17 28.09 -27.40
CA PRO A 84 0.55 29.34 -27.83
C PRO A 84 1.32 29.97 -28.99
N THR A 85 2.55 29.52 -29.26
CA THR A 85 3.38 29.98 -30.37
C THR A 85 2.86 29.55 -31.74
N LYS A 86 1.95 28.57 -31.81
CA LYS A 86 1.34 28.09 -33.07
C LYS A 86 -0.04 28.67 -33.39
N PHE A 87 -0.63 29.43 -32.48
CA PHE A 87 -1.93 30.08 -32.69
C PHE A 87 -1.74 31.58 -32.88
N GLU A 88 -2.43 32.18 -33.85
CA GLU A 88 -2.32 33.63 -34.07
C GLU A 88 -2.88 34.45 -32.91
N GLU A 89 -2.18 35.55 -32.63
CA GLU A 89 -2.43 36.45 -31.52
C GLU A 89 -3.70 37.27 -31.76
N GLY A 90 -4.75 36.98 -30.97
CA GLY A 90 -6.07 37.61 -31.09
C GLY A 90 -7.19 36.70 -31.60
N SER A 91 -6.92 35.44 -31.95
CA SER A 91 -7.97 34.48 -32.34
C SER A 91 -8.93 34.12 -31.18
N GLU A 92 -10.23 33.96 -31.48
CA GLU A 92 -11.24 33.54 -30.49
C GLU A 92 -10.88 32.20 -29.83
N THR A 93 -10.20 31.32 -30.56
CA THR A 93 -9.64 30.06 -30.05
C THR A 93 -8.64 30.30 -28.91
N ARG A 94 -7.74 31.29 -29.03
CA ARG A 94 -6.79 31.65 -27.96
C ARG A 94 -7.53 32.22 -26.76
N ALA A 95 -8.50 33.11 -26.95
CA ALA A 95 -9.31 33.67 -25.85
C ALA A 95 -10.11 32.59 -25.09
N MET A 96 -10.68 31.61 -25.80
CA MET A 96 -11.38 30.47 -25.20
C MET A 96 -10.41 29.50 -24.50
N ALA A 97 -9.19 29.31 -25.03
CA ALA A 97 -8.14 28.52 -24.39
C ALA A 97 -7.62 29.20 -23.11
N GLU A 98 -7.38 30.51 -23.11
CA GLU A 98 -6.99 31.30 -21.95
C GLU A 98 -8.08 31.28 -20.86
N LYS A 99 -9.35 31.44 -21.25
CA LYS A 99 -10.48 31.31 -20.31
C LYS A 99 -10.56 29.92 -19.70
N ARG A 100 -10.46 28.85 -20.52
CA ARG A 100 -10.37 27.45 -20.05
C ARG A 100 -9.19 27.24 -19.11
N ALA A 101 -8.03 27.83 -19.40
CA ALA A 101 -6.83 27.71 -18.58
C ALA A 101 -6.98 28.46 -17.24
N ALA A 102 -7.60 29.64 -17.23
CA ALA A 102 -7.92 30.40 -16.03
C ALA A 102 -8.95 29.66 -15.15
N GLU A 103 -10.02 29.11 -15.74
CA GLU A 103 -11.01 28.29 -15.04
C GLU A 103 -10.37 27.00 -14.47
N ALA A 104 -9.51 26.33 -15.23
CA ALA A 104 -8.77 25.15 -14.77
C ALA A 104 -7.77 25.48 -13.65
N LYS A 105 -7.12 26.65 -13.70
CA LYS A 105 -6.22 27.14 -12.64
C LYS A 105 -7.02 27.45 -11.36
N ALA A 106 -8.13 28.17 -11.47
CA ALA A 106 -9.01 28.45 -10.34
C ALA A 106 -9.63 27.18 -9.73
N ALA A 107 -9.94 26.17 -10.55
CA ALA A 107 -10.39 24.86 -10.06
C ALA A 107 -9.29 24.11 -9.29
N ARG A 108 -8.04 24.15 -9.78
CA ARG A 108 -6.88 23.58 -9.06
C ARG A 108 -6.60 24.30 -7.75
N GLU A 109 -6.60 25.63 -7.74
CA GLU A 109 -6.41 26.43 -6.52
C GLU A 109 -7.50 26.15 -5.46
N LYS A 110 -8.77 26.00 -5.88
CA LYS A 110 -9.87 25.57 -4.99
C LYS A 110 -9.64 24.16 -4.44
N ALA A 111 -9.24 23.21 -5.28
CA ALA A 111 -8.96 21.84 -4.86
C ALA A 111 -7.75 21.76 -3.89
N ASP A 112 -6.71 22.55 -4.14
CA ASP A 112 -5.54 22.68 -3.26
C ASP A 112 -5.91 23.34 -1.93
N ALA A 113 -6.77 24.36 -1.92
CA ALA A 113 -7.28 24.99 -0.70
C ALA A 113 -8.12 24.01 0.15
N VAL A 114 -9.03 23.25 -0.47
CA VAL A 114 -9.81 22.21 0.22
C VAL A 114 -8.90 21.11 0.78
N ARG A 115 -7.88 20.67 0.02
CA ARG A 115 -6.92 19.68 0.51
C ARG A 115 -6.13 20.20 1.72
N ARG A 116 -5.61 21.44 1.66
CA ARG A 116 -4.90 22.08 2.78
C ARG A 116 -5.78 22.22 4.02
N ALA A 117 -7.02 22.69 3.87
CA ALA A 117 -7.96 22.79 4.98
C ALA A 117 -8.20 21.42 5.67
N ARG A 118 -8.33 20.35 4.89
CA ARG A 118 -8.48 18.99 5.41
C ARG A 118 -7.19 18.46 6.06
N GLU A 119 -6.02 18.79 5.52
CA GLU A 119 -4.71 18.46 6.11
C GLU A 119 -4.48 19.19 7.45
N ASP A 120 -4.90 20.46 7.56
CA ASP A 120 -4.82 21.25 8.78
C ASP A 120 -5.83 20.77 9.84
N GLU A 121 -7.06 20.39 9.45
CA GLU A 121 -8.06 19.76 10.32
C GLU A 121 -7.51 18.44 10.92
N ILE A 122 -6.95 17.55 10.08
CA ILE A 122 -6.33 16.30 10.50
C ILE A 122 -5.12 16.56 11.41
N ARG A 123 -4.30 17.60 11.12
CA ARG A 123 -3.16 17.97 11.97
C ARG A 123 -3.64 18.47 13.34
N ASN A 124 -4.68 19.29 13.39
CA ASN A 124 -5.24 19.82 14.63
C ASN A 124 -5.86 18.72 15.49
N ALA A 125 -6.63 17.80 14.89
CA ALA A 125 -7.16 16.63 15.58
C ALA A 125 -6.04 15.74 16.17
N LYS A 126 -4.93 15.59 15.44
CA LYS A 126 -3.75 14.86 15.93
C LYS A 126 -3.02 15.58 17.07
N LEU A 127 -2.96 16.91 17.05
CA LEU A 127 -2.37 17.72 18.13
C LEU A 127 -3.22 17.66 19.41
N ALA A 128 -4.55 17.75 19.27
CA ALA A 128 -5.47 17.61 20.40
C ALA A 128 -5.39 16.22 21.06
N ALA A 129 -5.18 15.16 20.27
CA ALA A 129 -4.97 13.80 20.77
C ALA A 129 -3.57 13.53 21.37
N VAL A 130 -2.68 14.53 21.39
CA VAL A 130 -1.31 14.46 21.94
C VAL A 130 -1.10 15.47 23.08
N ALA A 131 -2.15 16.23 23.46
CA ALA A 131 -2.13 16.99 24.71
C ALA A 131 -1.94 16.02 25.90
N PRO A 132 -0.97 16.28 26.80
CA PRO A 132 -0.66 15.34 27.87
C PRO A 132 -1.81 15.25 28.86
N ASP A 133 -2.25 14.02 29.11
CA ASP A 133 -3.07 13.70 30.28
C ASP A 133 -2.18 13.86 31.52
N GLU A 134 -2.33 14.96 32.25
CA GLU A 134 -1.71 15.14 33.56
C GLU A 134 -2.46 14.28 34.61
N THR A 135 -2.36 12.96 34.47
CA THR A 135 -2.61 12.01 35.55
C THR A 135 -1.27 11.56 36.15
N PRO A 136 -0.91 12.00 37.37
CA PRO A 136 0.30 11.53 38.02
C PRO A 136 0.26 10.01 38.23
N PRO A 137 1.32 9.25 37.87
CA PRO A 137 1.32 7.81 38.05
C PRO A 137 1.41 7.46 39.54
N ALA A 138 0.29 7.03 40.11
CA ALA A 138 0.28 6.44 41.46
C ALA A 138 1.03 5.11 41.43
N ALA A 139 2.19 5.09 42.09
CA ALA A 139 3.17 4.03 42.08
C ALA A 139 2.60 2.62 42.34
N ALA A 140 3.04 1.66 41.52
CA ALA A 140 3.16 0.28 41.97
C ALA A 140 4.35 0.17 42.96
N PRO A 141 4.22 -0.55 44.08
CA PRO A 141 5.38 -1.00 44.84
C PRO A 141 5.94 -2.29 44.24
N ASP A 142 7.23 -2.26 43.91
CA ASP A 142 8.02 -3.40 43.45
C ASP A 142 8.23 -4.46 44.56
N PRO A 143 8.64 -5.70 44.19
CA PRO A 143 8.74 -6.82 45.12
C PRO A 143 10.10 -6.88 45.84
N ASP A 144 10.12 -7.18 47.15
CA ASP A 144 11.20 -7.98 47.74
C ASP A 144 10.79 -8.69 49.03
N GLY A 145 11.54 -9.75 49.38
CA GLY A 145 11.07 -10.85 50.22
C GLY A 145 11.13 -10.72 51.75
N GLY A 146 10.53 -11.73 52.38
CA GLY A 146 11.24 -12.49 53.42
C GLY A 146 10.52 -12.70 54.76
N SER A 147 10.32 -13.99 55.11
CA SER A 147 10.10 -14.53 56.47
C SER A 147 8.82 -14.14 57.23
N ALA A 148 8.19 -15.02 58.01
CA ALA A 148 8.36 -16.47 58.24
C ALA A 148 7.15 -17.03 59.01
N SER A 149 7.12 -18.36 59.22
CA SER A 149 6.17 -19.13 60.05
C SER A 149 4.77 -19.27 59.45
N SER A 150 4.19 -20.47 59.30
CA SER A 150 4.66 -21.84 59.62
C SER A 150 3.85 -22.87 58.75
N GLU A 151 3.80 -24.20 58.90
CA GLU A 151 4.03 -25.14 60.02
C GLU A 151 4.40 -26.57 59.50
N GLU A 152 3.87 -27.61 60.15
CA GLU A 152 4.03 -29.06 59.96
C GLU A 152 3.74 -29.64 58.55
N THR A 153 4.12 -30.85 58.12
CA THR A 153 5.08 -31.93 58.52
C THR A 153 4.53 -33.24 57.90
N GLN A 154 5.22 -33.81 56.91
CA GLN A 154 5.37 -35.25 56.57
C GLN A 154 5.85 -35.40 55.11
N ILE A 155 7.17 -35.50 54.84
CA ILE A 155 8.07 -36.65 55.02
C ILE A 155 7.93 -37.69 53.88
N GLU A 156 9.02 -37.77 53.10
CA GLU A 156 9.46 -38.73 52.07
C GLU A 156 9.42 -40.23 52.53
N PRO A 157 9.65 -41.29 51.68
CA PRO A 157 10.81 -41.34 50.77
C PRO A 157 10.78 -42.16 49.45
N ALA A 158 11.78 -41.80 48.61
CA ALA A 158 12.67 -42.65 47.79
C ALA A 158 12.16 -43.52 46.62
N GLU A 159 12.31 -42.97 45.41
CA GLU A 159 13.21 -43.43 44.31
C GLU A 159 13.29 -44.96 43.90
N PRO A 160 14.24 -45.40 43.03
CA PRO A 160 14.00 -45.36 41.58
C PRO A 160 14.23 -46.73 40.89
N ARG A 161 13.74 -46.92 39.65
CA ARG A 161 14.21 -48.00 38.76
C ARG A 161 14.37 -47.57 37.31
N THR A 162 15.61 -47.64 36.86
CA THR A 162 16.12 -47.48 35.49
C THR A 162 15.94 -48.74 34.64
N GLY A 163 15.80 -48.57 33.32
CA GLY A 163 15.98 -49.66 32.32
C GLY A 163 14.71 -50.50 32.05
N THR A 164 14.57 -51.21 30.92
CA THR A 164 15.50 -51.49 29.80
C THR A 164 14.72 -52.13 28.63
N GLY A 165 14.90 -51.64 27.39
CA GLY A 165 14.59 -52.38 26.14
C GLY A 165 13.10 -52.78 25.91
N THR A 166 12.72 -53.43 24.80
CA THR A 166 13.40 -53.79 23.54
C THR A 166 12.33 -54.04 22.46
N ALA A 167 12.70 -53.91 21.18
CA ALA A 167 11.99 -54.39 19.97
C ALA A 167 10.69 -53.67 19.56
#